data_AF-E6QBB4-F1
#
_entry.id   AF-E6QBB4-F1
#
_cell.length_a   1.000
_cell.length_b   1.000
_cell.length_c   1.000
_cell.angle_alpha   90.00
_cell.angle_beta   90.00
_cell.angle_gamma   90.00
#
_symmetry.space_group_name_H-M   'P 1'
#
loop_
_entity.id
_entity.type
_entity.pdbx_description
1 polymer ?
#
loop_
_entity_poly.entity_id
_entity_poly.type
_entity_poly.pdbx_seq_one_letter_code
_entity_poly.pdbx_strand_id
1 'polypeptide(L)'
;MSATGGIRAWAIGEYADADKRKDIERQRKLRQLMDHLQVSARLPDPAGLTVGSTERFLAERRIQKLTQEAAGLGYETPGQELRKEAGMHLAGQALGISL
;
A
#
# COMPACT_ATOMS: atom_id res chain seq x y z
N MET A 1 -7.06 -1.28 12.04
CA MET A 1 -7.33 -0.68 10.71
C MET A 1 -6.93 -1.69 9.65
N SER A 2 -7.79 -1.97 8.65
CA SER A 2 -7.42 -2.84 7.52
C SER A 2 -6.38 -2.13 6.64
N ALA A 3 -5.50 -2.90 5.99
CA ALA A 3 -4.45 -2.36 5.11
C ALA A 3 -5.02 -1.46 4.00
N THR A 4 -6.17 -1.82 3.44
CA THR A 4 -6.89 -1.04 2.44
C THR A 4 -7.46 0.27 2.98
N GLY A 5 -7.84 0.30 4.26
CA GLY A 5 -8.29 1.53 4.94
C GLY A 5 -7.16 2.56 5.08
N GLY A 6 -5.95 2.10 5.39
CA GLY A 6 -4.75 2.96 5.44
C GLY A 6 -4.38 3.55 4.08
N ILE A 7 -4.36 2.71 3.04
CA ILE A 7 -4.08 3.16 1.67
C ILE A 7 -5.12 4.20 1.22
N ARG A 8 -6.40 3.98 1.52
CA ARG A 8 -7.48 4.91 1.13
C ARG A 8 -7.32 6.29 1.81
N ALA A 9 -7.02 6.31 3.11
CA ALA A 9 -6.83 7.56 3.83
C ALA A 9 -5.64 8.37 3.27
N TRP A 10 -4.52 7.69 2.99
CA TRP A 10 -3.37 8.30 2.34
C TRP A 10 -3.70 8.83 0.94
N ALA A 11 -4.35 8.02 0.10
CA ALA A 11 -4.66 8.40 -1.29
C ALA A 11 -5.56 9.63 -1.38
N ILE A 12 -6.49 9.81 -0.41
CA ILE A 12 -7.33 11.00 -0.32
C ILE A 12 -6.49 12.25 -0.01
N GLY A 13 -5.57 12.16 0.94
CA GLY A 13 -4.65 13.26 1.26
C GLY A 13 -3.76 13.62 0.07
N GLU A 14 -3.16 12.61 -0.55
CA GLU A 14 -2.29 12.79 -1.71
C GLU A 14 -3.04 13.37 -2.92
N TYR A 15 -4.31 13.00 -3.11
CA TYR A 15 -5.15 13.56 -4.18
C TYR A 15 -5.38 15.05 -3.98
N ALA A 16 -5.65 15.48 -2.74
CA ALA A 16 -5.82 16.89 -2.41
C ALA A 16 -4.54 17.70 -2.65
N ASP A 17 -3.37 17.12 -2.37
CA ASP A 17 -2.09 17.78 -2.61
C ASP A 17 -1.68 17.77 -4.09
N ALA A 18 -2.08 16.75 -4.86
CA ALA A 18 -1.94 16.72 -6.31
C ALA A 18 -2.84 17.77 -6.99
N ASP A 19 -4.03 18.02 -6.43
CA ASP A 19 -4.97 19.06 -6.89
C ASP A 19 -4.41 20.48 -6.72
N LYS A 20 -3.85 20.79 -5.55
CA LYS A 20 -3.15 22.05 -5.31
C LYS A 20 -1.99 22.27 -6.30
N ARG A 21 -1.29 21.19 -6.64
CA ARG A 21 -0.15 21.19 -7.58
C ARG A 21 -0.57 21.15 -9.06
N LYS A 22 -1.87 21.00 -9.34
CA LYS A 22 -2.42 20.80 -10.70
C LYS A 22 -1.79 19.64 -11.46
N ASP A 23 -1.38 18.59 -10.73
CA ASP A 23 -0.78 17.38 -11.30
C ASP A 23 -1.86 16.40 -11.76
N ILE A 24 -2.35 16.61 -12.99
CA ILE A 24 -3.46 15.86 -13.58
C ILE A 24 -3.14 14.37 -13.75
N GLU A 25 -1.88 14.02 -14.00
CA GLU A 25 -1.48 12.62 -14.14
C GLU A 25 -1.51 11.90 -12.80
N ARG A 26 -0.97 12.53 -11.75
CA ARG A 26 -1.01 11.99 -10.39
C ARG A 26 -2.43 11.87 -9.88
N GLN A 27 -3.29 12.87 -10.12
CA GLN A 27 -4.71 12.81 -9.79
C GLN A 27 -5.43 11.62 -10.44
N ARG A 28 -5.17 11.38 -11.72
CA ARG A 28 -5.76 10.26 -12.46
C ARG A 28 -5.31 8.91 -11.89
N LYS A 29 -4.01 8.75 -11.61
CA LYS A 29 -3.46 7.54 -10.99
C LYS A 29 -4.05 7.29 -9.59
N LEU A 30 -4.16 8.32 -8.77
CA LEU A 30 -4.76 8.25 -7.44
C LEU A 30 -6.26 7.92 -7.50
N ARG A 31 -6.99 8.49 -8.47
CA ARG A 31 -8.40 8.17 -8.71
C ARG A 31 -8.60 6.70 -9.09
N GLN A 32 -7.77 6.18 -10.00
CA GLN A 32 -7.80 4.76 -10.37
C GLN A 32 -7.53 3.85 -9.15
N LEU A 33 -6.54 4.19 -8.32
CA LEU A 33 -6.27 3.45 -7.09
C LEU A 33 -7.48 3.47 -6.13
N MET A 34 -8.12 4.62 -5.95
CA MET A 34 -9.31 4.73 -5.10
C MET A 34 -10.49 3.90 -5.62
N ASP A 35 -10.70 3.88 -6.94
CA ASP A 35 -11.74 3.05 -7.56
C ASP A 35 -11.44 1.55 -7.34
N HIS A 36 -10.19 1.12 -7.50
CA HIS A 36 -9.78 -0.26 -7.22
C HIS A 36 -10.00 -0.64 -5.75
N LEU A 37 -9.69 0.26 -4.81
CA LEU A 37 -9.95 0.07 -3.38
C LEU A 37 -11.45 -0.06 -3.08
N GLN A 38 -12.29 0.77 -3.71
CA GLN A 38 -13.73 0.72 -3.53
C GLN A 38 -14.33 -0.59 -4.04
N VAL A 39 -13.88 -1.09 -5.20
CA VAL A 39 -14.29 -2.40 -5.71
C VAL A 39 -13.84 -3.50 -4.76
N SER A 40 -12.60 -3.44 -4.26
CA SER A 40 -12.08 -4.41 -3.30
C SER A 40 -12.84 -4.43 -1.96
N ALA A 41 -13.41 -3.30 -1.53
CA ALA A 41 -14.17 -3.21 -0.29
C ALA A 41 -15.53 -3.95 -0.36
N ARG A 42 -16.05 -4.19 -1.56
CA ARG A 42 -17.29 -4.97 -1.78
C ARG A 42 -17.07 -6.47 -1.80
N LEU A 43 -15.81 -6.90 -1.86
CA LEU A 43 -15.43 -8.30 -1.92
C LEU A 43 -15.09 -8.80 -0.51
N PRO A 44 -15.27 -10.10 -0.24
CA PRO A 44 -14.98 -10.67 1.08
C PRO A 44 -13.53 -10.41 1.49
N ASP A 45 -13.37 -10.09 2.78
CA ASP A 45 -12.07 -9.95 3.43
C ASP A 45 -11.43 -11.35 3.52
N PRO A 46 -10.14 -11.53 3.14
CA PRO A 46 -9.45 -12.80 3.32
C PRO A 46 -9.50 -13.33 4.75
N ALA A 47 -9.59 -12.48 5.77
CA ALA A 47 -9.71 -12.89 7.16
C ALA A 47 -11.02 -13.63 7.46
N GLY A 48 -12.09 -13.36 6.70
CA GLY A 48 -13.39 -14.02 6.82
C GLY A 48 -13.52 -15.30 5.98
N LEU A 49 -12.48 -15.67 5.22
CA LEU A 49 -12.48 -16.82 4.33
C LEU A 49 -11.71 -18.00 4.93
N THR A 50 -12.17 -19.22 4.61
CA THR A 50 -11.57 -20.46 5.08
C THR A 50 -10.07 -20.52 4.77
N VAL A 51 -9.27 -20.85 5.77
CA VAL A 51 -7.82 -21.02 5.62
C VAL A 51 -7.55 -22.12 4.59
N GLY A 52 -6.70 -21.83 3.60
CA GLY A 52 -6.37 -22.76 2.52
C GLY A 52 -7.37 -22.80 1.36
N SER A 53 -8.45 -22.02 1.39
CA SER A 53 -9.35 -21.92 0.24
C SER A 53 -8.73 -21.08 -0.89
N THR A 54 -9.07 -21.43 -2.13
CA THR A 54 -8.72 -20.63 -3.31
C THR A 54 -9.24 -19.19 -3.19
N GLU A 55 -10.41 -19.00 -2.59
CA GLU A 55 -11.03 -17.69 -2.40
C GLU A 55 -10.18 -16.80 -1.48
N ARG A 56 -9.66 -17.36 -0.39
CA ARG A 56 -8.75 -16.64 0.51
C ARG A 56 -7.47 -16.24 -0.20
N PHE A 57 -6.86 -17.16 -0.95
CA PHE A 57 -5.66 -16.87 -1.73
C PHE A 57 -5.89 -15.73 -2.75
N LEU A 58 -7.02 -15.75 -3.45
CA LEU A 58 -7.39 -14.68 -4.40
C LEU A 58 -7.61 -13.35 -3.69
N ALA A 59 -8.25 -13.35 -2.52
CA ALA A 59 -8.49 -12.16 -1.73
C ALA A 59 -7.18 -11.57 -1.17
N GLU A 60 -6.25 -12.40 -0.68
CA GLU A 60 -4.91 -11.99 -0.26
C GLU A 60 -4.10 -11.40 -1.43
N ARG A 61 -4.13 -12.06 -2.59
CA ARG A 61 -3.45 -11.58 -3.80
C ARG A 61 -4.00 -10.24 -4.29
N ARG A 62 -5.30 -10.00 -4.15
CA ARG A 62 -5.94 -8.70 -4.44
C ARG A 62 -5.39 -7.59 -3.54
N ILE A 63 -5.31 -7.84 -2.24
CA ILE A 63 -4.75 -6.87 -1.28
C ILE A 63 -3.28 -6.59 -1.58
N GLN A 64 -2.49 -7.63 -1.91
CA GLN A 64 -1.09 -7.46 -2.31
C GLN A 64 -0.94 -6.57 -3.55
N LYS A 65 -1.76 -6.79 -4.59
CA LYS A 65 -1.75 -5.93 -5.80
C LYS A 65 -2.05 -4.47 -5.48
N LEU A 66 -3.10 -4.20 -4.69
CA LEU A 66 -3.45 -2.84 -4.28
C LEU A 66 -2.33 -2.17 -3.48
N THR A 67 -1.65 -2.95 -2.65
CA THR A 67 -0.50 -2.48 -1.87
C THR A 67 0.69 -2.14 -2.78
N GLN A 68 0.94 -2.95 -3.80
CA GLN A 68 2.00 -2.69 -4.80
C GLN A 68 1.67 -1.46 -5.67
N GLU A 69 0.42 -1.31 -6.10
CA GLU A 69 -0.04 -0.12 -6.83
C GLU A 69 0.14 1.14 -6.00
N ALA A 70 -0.26 1.10 -4.73
CA ALA A 70 -0.05 2.21 -3.80
C ALA A 70 1.44 2.53 -3.60
N ALA A 71 2.28 1.50 -3.40
CA ALA A 71 3.72 1.67 -3.25
C ALA A 71 4.37 2.31 -4.48
N GLY A 72 3.95 1.92 -5.69
CA GLY A 72 4.39 2.55 -6.94
C GLY A 72 4.01 4.03 -7.06
N LEU A 73 3.04 4.50 -6.29
CA LEU A 73 2.62 5.91 -6.21
C LEU A 73 3.24 6.66 -5.03
N GLY A 74 4.07 5.99 -4.22
CA GLY A 74 4.77 6.57 -3.07
C GLY A 74 4.13 6.28 -1.71
N TYR A 75 3.19 5.33 -1.63
CA TYR A 75 2.70 4.85 -0.33
C TYR A 75 3.74 3.95 0.34
N GLU A 76 4.37 4.43 1.40
CA GLU A 76 5.20 3.60 2.24
C GLU A 76 4.31 2.76 3.16
N THR A 77 4.36 1.43 3.02
CA THR A 77 3.68 0.54 3.97
C THR A 77 4.49 0.49 5.27
N PRO A 78 3.85 0.31 6.44
CA PRO A 78 4.56 0.12 7.71
C PRO A 78 5.59 -1.02 7.66
N GLY A 79 5.36 -2.04 6.83
CA GLY A 79 6.32 -3.14 6.60
C GLY A 79 7.51 -2.80 5.68
N GLN A 80 7.42 -1.74 4.87
CA GLN A 80 8.54 -1.25 4.07
C GLN A 80 9.45 -0.30 4.86
N GLU A 81 8.92 0.50 5.78
CA GLU A 81 9.75 1.24 6.76
C GLU A 81 10.64 0.27 7.55
N LEU A 82 10.08 -0.83 8.06
CA LEU A 82 10.83 -1.87 8.76
C LEU A 82 11.95 -2.50 7.90
N ARG A 83 11.74 -2.72 6.60
CA ARG A 83 12.79 -3.26 5.71
C ARG A 83 13.85 -2.21 5.36
N LYS A 84 13.47 -0.95 5.26
CA LYS A 84 14.37 0.18 4.97
C LYS A 84 15.26 0.46 6.18
N GLU A 85 14.70 0.46 7.39
CA GLU A 85 15.45 0.54 8.65
C GLU A 85 16.36 -0.68 8.85
N ALA A 86 15.84 -1.90 8.67
CA ALA A 86 16.66 -3.11 8.79
C ALA A 86 17.80 -3.16 7.75
N GLY A 87 17.54 -2.72 6.52
CA GLY A 87 18.56 -2.59 5.47
C GLY A 87 19.61 -1.53 5.81
N MET A 88 19.22 -0.41 6.40
CA MET A 88 20.13 0.62 6.90
C MET A 88 20.98 0.14 8.08
N HIS A 89 20.40 -0.61 9.02
CA HIS A 89 21.15 -1.21 10.13
C HIS A 89 22.16 -2.26 9.66
N LEU A 90 21.80 -3.09 8.68
CA LEU A 90 22.73 -4.04 8.07
C LEU A 90 23.84 -3.36 7.27
N ALA A 91 23.51 -2.28 6.54
CA ALA A 91 24.51 -1.48 5.83
C ALA A 91 25.46 -0.73 6.78
N GLY A 92 24.94 -0.23 7.91
CA GLY A 92 25.76 0.39 8.97
C GLY A 92 26.73 -0.60 9.62
N GLN A 93 26.28 -1.83 9.88
CA GLN A 93 27.15 -2.90 10.38
C GLN A 93 28.21 -3.34 9.37
N ALA A 94 27.89 -3.39 8.08
CA ALA A 94 28.84 -3.74 7.03
C ALA A 94 29.90 -2.65 6.76
N LEU A 95 29.59 -1.39 7.08
CA LEU A 95 30.52 -0.25 6.97
C LEU A 95 31.34 0.01 8.24
N GLY A 96 31.17 -0.81 9.30
CA GLY A 96 31.94 -0.69 10.54
C GLY A 96 31.64 0.58 11.35
N ILE A 97 30.54 1.27 11.06
CA ILE A 97 30.10 2.43 11.83
C ILE A 97 29.10 1.94 12.86
N SER A 98 29.57 1.73 14.08
CA SER A 98 28.70 1.60 15.25
C SER A 98 28.03 2.95 15.51
N LEU A 99 26.69 2.99 15.46
CA LEU A 99 25.89 4.02 16.11
C LEU A 99 25.64 3.58 17.55
#